data_AF-A0A7V0IUF5-F1
#
_entry.id   AF-A0A7V0IUF5-F1
#
_cell.length_a   1.000
_cell.length_b   1.000
_cell.length_c   1.000
_cell.angle_alpha   90.00
_cell.angle_beta   90.00
_cell.angle_gamma   90.00
#
_symmetry.space_group_name_H-M   'P 1'
#
loop_
_entity.id
_entity.type
_entity.pdbx_description
1 polymer ?
#
loop_
_entity_poly.entity_id
_entity_poly.type
_entity_poly.pdbx_seq_one_letter_code
_entity_poly.pdbx_strand_id
1 'polypeptide(L)'
;MKMLYRKNDKGYTLVELLIAIVIGFVLISAATATYIAQNRSYIAQESVSEINTQSKIAHDLIANAIKGAGYGVPADMGQDTINGFTTIIIPVEGGVDISSPADAITIVGGFRRVGELWPAGGGTIACPGGVVPMDANTIRIVYTGNAALDTVDRRFISIDGIDFLEVSSCTLDGNGDCDANNDISLDRPLLQDFPLLDTGGSTACDVGRPVYLIEDVTFCVDANSTLRRIRRNADITNCAGIAGSDNDVIAENIEDLQFAYAVDANNDGQIDDLNSNNMLDGGDFINGSAVINDADIRAIRINILARAARPDVNYAGLGLVNPLTIENRTHAATSDDFRRRWWQTLITMRNQGD
;
A
#
# COMPACT_ATOMS: atom_id res chain seq x y z
N MET A 1 29.20 -32.74 79.22
CA MET A 1 29.32 -31.27 79.34
C MET A 1 29.01 -30.66 77.97
N LYS A 2 27.80 -30.12 77.77
CA LYS A 2 27.39 -29.50 76.49
C LYS A 2 27.42 -27.99 76.69
N MET A 3 28.48 -27.34 76.22
CA MET A 3 28.67 -25.90 76.33
C MET A 3 27.70 -25.24 75.34
N LEU A 4 26.58 -24.73 75.83
CA LEU A 4 25.63 -23.96 75.03
C LEU A 4 26.25 -22.60 74.73
N TYR A 5 26.69 -22.42 73.49
CA TYR A 5 27.16 -21.13 72.97
C TYR A 5 25.94 -20.21 72.88
N ARG A 6 25.78 -19.28 73.84
CA ARG A 6 24.79 -18.20 73.72
C ARG A 6 25.23 -17.31 72.56
N LYS A 7 24.48 -17.37 71.45
CA LYS A 7 24.64 -16.44 70.33
C LYS A 7 24.39 -15.03 70.88
N ASN A 8 25.21 -14.08 70.48
CA ASN A 8 25.18 -12.72 70.99
C ASN A 8 23.91 -12.03 70.47
N ASP A 9 22.78 -12.16 71.17
CA ASP A 9 21.49 -11.56 70.83
C ASP A 9 21.49 -10.06 71.17
N LYS A 10 22.37 -9.28 70.54
CA LYS A 10 22.31 -7.83 70.58
C LYS A 10 21.21 -7.38 69.63
N GLY A 11 20.10 -6.89 70.18
CA GLY A 11 19.04 -6.23 69.41
C GLY A 11 19.54 -4.93 68.78
N TYR A 12 18.87 -4.47 67.72
CA TYR A 12 19.18 -3.20 67.07
C TYR A 12 18.74 -2.03 67.95
N THR A 13 19.56 -0.98 67.97
CA THR A 13 19.19 0.28 68.61
C THR A 13 18.15 1.01 67.75
N LEU A 14 17.30 1.82 68.40
CA LEU A 14 16.29 2.61 67.69
C LEU A 14 16.93 3.56 66.66
N VAL A 15 18.12 4.09 66.97
CA VAL A 15 18.88 4.95 66.07
C VAL A 15 19.40 4.19 64.84
N GLU A 16 19.89 2.96 64.98
CA GLU A 16 20.31 2.14 63.84
C GLU A 16 19.13 1.83 62.90
N LEU A 17 17.95 1.55 63.45
CA LEU A 17 16.75 1.28 62.66
C LEU A 17 16.26 2.54 61.93
N LEU A 18 16.33 3.72 62.57
CA LEU A 18 16.02 4.99 61.91
C LEU A 18 17.01 5.31 60.79
N ILE A 19 18.31 5.12 61.01
CA ILE A 19 19.34 5.33 59.98
C ILE A 19 19.12 4.38 58.80
N ALA A 20 18.82 3.10 59.07
CA ALA A 20 18.57 2.11 58.03
C ALA A 20 17.35 2.47 57.16
N ILE A 21 16.26 2.94 57.76
CA ILE A 21 15.06 3.37 57.02
C ILE A 21 15.35 4.62 56.17
N VAL A 22 16.07 5.59 56.73
CA VAL A 22 16.43 6.82 55.99
C VAL A 22 17.30 6.50 54.78
N ILE A 23 18.34 5.66 54.96
CA ILE A 23 19.18 5.22 53.84
C ILE A 23 18.35 4.43 52.81
N GLY A 24 17.48 3.51 53.27
CA GLY A 24 16.59 2.75 52.39
C GLY A 24 15.68 3.64 51.57
N PHE A 25 15.08 4.67 52.18
CA PHE A 25 14.22 5.63 51.48
C PHE A 25 14.98 6.44 50.43
N VAL A 26 16.20 6.88 50.74
CA VAL A 26 17.06 7.61 49.79
C VAL A 26 17.43 6.72 48.60
N LEU A 27 17.80 5.46 48.85
CA LEU A 27 18.14 4.50 47.79
C LEU A 27 16.95 4.18 46.88
N ILE A 28 15.77 3.93 47.46
CA ILE A 28 14.54 3.68 46.69
C ILE A 28 14.19 4.91 45.87
N SER A 29 14.27 6.12 46.44
CA SER A 29 13.98 7.37 45.72
C SER A 29 14.91 7.56 44.52
N ALA A 30 16.22 7.32 44.70
CA ALA A 30 17.20 7.40 43.61
C ALA A 30 16.96 6.33 42.53
N ALA A 31 16.63 5.10 42.94
CA ALA A 31 16.32 4.01 42.01
C ALA A 31 15.03 4.30 41.22
N THR A 32 13.97 4.78 41.86
CA THR A 32 12.71 5.15 41.22
C THR A 32 12.91 6.31 40.25
N ALA A 33 13.68 7.34 40.60
CA ALA A 33 13.99 8.45 39.71
C ALA A 33 14.73 7.97 38.44
N THR A 34 15.70 7.07 38.61
CA THR A 34 16.45 6.47 37.49
C THR A 34 15.54 5.62 36.60
N TYR A 35 14.69 4.79 37.20
CA TYR A 35 13.71 3.97 36.49
C TYR A 35 12.74 4.83 35.66
N ILE A 36 12.20 5.91 36.23
CA ILE A 36 11.31 6.85 35.51
C ILE A 36 12.04 7.47 34.31
N ALA A 37 13.29 7.92 34.49
CA ALA A 37 14.07 8.49 33.41
C ALA A 37 14.33 7.46 32.28
N GLN A 38 14.66 6.22 32.63
CA GLN A 38 14.83 5.13 31.66
C GLN A 38 13.53 4.79 30.94
N ASN A 39 12.41 4.68 31.66
CA ASN A 39 11.11 4.40 31.06
C ASN A 39 10.68 5.49 30.07
N ARG A 40 10.91 6.77 30.40
CA ARG A 40 10.64 7.89 29.47
C ARG A 40 11.50 7.82 28.21
N SER A 41 12.79 7.54 28.36
CA SER A 41 13.70 7.36 27.22
C SER A 41 13.28 6.18 26.35
N TYR A 42 12.85 5.08 26.97
CA TYR A 42 12.33 3.90 26.28
C TYR A 42 11.09 4.21 25.44
N ILE A 43 10.08 4.88 26.02
CA ILE A 43 8.85 5.27 25.30
C ILE A 43 9.17 6.22 24.14
N ALA A 44 10.06 7.20 24.34
CA ALA A 44 10.44 8.13 23.28
C ALA A 44 11.14 7.41 22.12
N GLN A 45 12.02 6.45 22.42
CA GLN A 45 12.70 5.64 21.39
C GLN A 45 11.73 4.71 20.66
N GLU A 46 10.83 4.05 21.39
CA GLU A 46 9.77 3.20 20.83
C GLU A 46 8.89 4.00 19.87
N SER A 47 8.43 5.18 20.29
CA SER A 47 7.61 6.10 19.47
C SER A 47 8.31 6.50 18.16
N VAL A 48 9.57 6.89 18.21
CA VAL A 48 10.32 7.26 16.99
C VAL A 48 10.51 6.05 16.07
N SER A 49 10.76 4.87 16.64
CA SER A 49 10.90 3.62 15.89
C SER A 49 9.60 3.23 15.18
N GLU A 50 8.47 3.32 15.88
CA GLU A 50 7.15 3.02 15.34
C GLU A 50 6.77 3.96 14.19
N ILE A 51 6.89 5.28 14.39
CA ILE A 51 6.63 6.30 13.35
C ILE A 51 7.44 6.00 12.09
N ASN A 52 8.73 5.69 12.24
CA ASN A 52 9.60 5.39 11.11
C ASN A 52 9.22 4.09 10.41
N THR A 53 8.79 3.08 11.15
CA THR A 53 8.42 1.77 10.60
C THR A 53 7.14 1.88 9.80
N GLN A 54 6.10 2.49 10.38
CA GLN A 54 4.81 2.71 9.72
C GLN A 54 4.95 3.57 8.46
N SER A 55 5.72 4.66 8.54
CA SER A 55 5.96 5.55 7.38
C SER A 55 6.69 4.84 6.25
N LYS A 56 7.63 3.95 6.55
CA LYS A 56 8.38 3.18 5.55
C LYS A 56 7.51 2.11 4.90
N ILE A 57 6.74 1.35 5.68
CA ILE A 57 5.81 0.35 5.17
C ILE A 57 4.81 1.01 4.21
N ALA A 58 4.23 2.13 4.62
CA ALA A 58 3.31 2.91 3.81
C ALA A 58 3.94 3.34 2.48
N HIS A 59 5.12 3.98 2.54
CA HIS A 59 5.84 4.41 1.35
C HIS A 59 6.21 3.25 0.42
N ASP A 60 6.78 2.17 0.97
CA ASP A 60 7.22 1.03 0.16
C ASP A 60 6.04 0.39 -0.57
N LEU A 61 4.89 0.28 0.09
CA LEU A 61 3.71 -0.30 -0.53
C LEU A 61 3.13 0.58 -1.64
N ILE A 62 2.97 1.88 -1.39
CA ILE A 62 2.46 2.83 -2.40
C ILE A 62 3.46 2.94 -3.56
N ALA A 63 4.75 3.06 -3.27
CA ALA A 63 5.80 3.13 -4.27
C ALA A 63 5.86 1.88 -5.16
N ASN A 64 5.67 0.69 -4.57
CA ASN A 64 5.62 -0.55 -5.35
C ASN A 64 4.36 -0.63 -6.22
N ALA A 65 3.21 -0.15 -5.74
CA ALA A 65 2.00 -0.06 -6.54
C ALA A 65 2.18 0.91 -7.72
N ILE A 66 2.75 2.10 -7.49
CA ILE A 66 3.05 3.08 -8.56
C ILE A 66 4.05 2.53 -9.58
N LYS A 67 5.09 1.81 -9.14
CA LYS A 67 6.06 1.19 -10.05
C LYS A 67 5.45 0.05 -10.88
N GLY A 68 4.46 -0.65 -10.34
CA GLY A 68 3.72 -1.71 -11.02
C GLY A 68 2.49 -1.22 -11.79
N ALA A 69 2.15 0.06 -11.68
CA ALA A 69 1.02 0.68 -12.36
C ALA A 69 1.15 0.46 -13.88
N GLY A 70 0.01 0.27 -14.54
CA GLY A 70 -0.05 0.08 -15.99
C GLY A 70 0.43 -1.29 -16.49
N TYR A 71 0.89 -2.18 -15.61
CA TYR A 71 1.22 -3.54 -16.06
C TYR A 71 -0.04 -4.29 -16.49
N GLY A 72 -0.09 -4.75 -17.74
CA GLY A 72 -1.20 -5.53 -18.29
C GLY A 72 -2.50 -4.76 -18.54
N VAL A 73 -2.51 -3.43 -18.41
CA VAL A 73 -3.66 -2.60 -18.81
C VAL A 73 -3.76 -2.55 -20.35
N PRO A 74 -4.93 -2.25 -20.93
CA PRO A 74 -5.05 -2.10 -22.38
C PRO A 74 -4.23 -0.90 -22.86
N ALA A 75 -3.81 -0.95 -24.13
CA ALA A 75 -3.06 0.15 -24.75
C ALA A 75 -3.85 1.47 -24.77
N ASP A 76 -5.18 1.40 -24.88
CA ASP A 76 -6.07 2.56 -24.81
C ASP A 76 -7.19 2.31 -23.79
N MET A 77 -6.97 2.80 -22.56
CA MET A 77 -7.96 2.76 -21.48
C MET A 77 -9.18 3.66 -21.72
N GLY A 78 -9.14 4.55 -22.73
CA GLY A 78 -10.29 5.32 -23.16
C GLY A 78 -11.31 4.49 -23.96
N GLN A 79 -10.86 3.43 -24.64
CA GLN A 79 -11.75 2.46 -25.31
C GLN A 79 -12.13 1.32 -24.36
N ASP A 80 -11.14 0.75 -23.69
CA ASP A 80 -11.30 -0.37 -22.76
C ASP A 80 -11.17 0.12 -21.31
N THR A 81 -12.23 0.74 -20.81
CA THR A 81 -12.23 1.30 -19.45
C THR A 81 -12.22 0.20 -18.40
N ILE A 82 -11.41 0.36 -17.36
CA ILE A 82 -11.34 -0.58 -16.23
C ILE A 82 -12.12 0.00 -15.06
N ASN A 83 -13.25 -0.61 -14.70
CA ASN A 83 -14.14 -0.10 -13.63
C ASN A 83 -14.53 1.40 -13.81
N GLY A 84 -14.61 1.87 -15.06
CA GLY A 84 -14.91 3.27 -15.40
C GLY A 84 -13.70 4.21 -15.38
N PHE A 85 -12.51 3.73 -15.03
CA PHE A 85 -11.27 4.49 -15.12
C PHE A 85 -10.69 4.44 -16.54
N THR A 86 -10.25 5.60 -17.03
CA THR A 86 -9.70 5.79 -18.38
C THR A 86 -8.19 6.05 -18.39
N THR A 87 -7.56 6.10 -17.22
CA THR A 87 -6.12 6.36 -17.05
C THR A 87 -5.54 5.44 -15.98
N ILE A 88 -4.23 5.26 -16.00
CA ILE A 88 -3.51 4.34 -15.09
C ILE A 88 -3.43 4.90 -13.67
N ILE A 89 -3.18 6.20 -13.55
CA ILE A 89 -3.14 6.93 -12.28
C ILE A 89 -4.29 7.91 -12.27
N ILE A 90 -5.01 7.95 -11.17
CA ILE A 90 -6.08 8.90 -10.93
C ILE A 90 -5.77 9.62 -9.62
N PRO A 91 -5.30 10.88 -9.69
CA PRO A 91 -5.19 11.73 -8.52
C PRO A 91 -6.56 11.96 -7.88
N VAL A 92 -6.61 11.94 -6.55
CA VAL A 92 -7.83 12.31 -5.83
C VAL A 92 -7.48 13.28 -4.71
N GLU A 93 -8.00 14.49 -4.84
CA GLU A 93 -7.69 15.58 -3.93
C GLU A 93 -8.67 15.59 -2.76
N GLY A 94 -8.15 15.62 -1.54
CA GLY A 94 -8.98 15.67 -0.33
C GLY A 94 -9.47 17.09 -0.02
N GLY A 95 -8.55 18.06 -0.11
CA GLY A 95 -8.80 19.49 0.10
C GLY A 95 -7.61 20.18 0.77
N VAL A 96 -7.71 21.50 0.94
CA VAL A 96 -6.56 22.36 1.30
C VAL A 96 -6.33 22.54 2.80
N ASP A 97 -7.22 22.00 3.63
CA ASP A 97 -7.19 22.17 5.08
C ASP A 97 -7.43 20.86 5.84
N ILE A 98 -7.14 20.89 7.15
CA ILE A 98 -7.25 19.71 8.03
C ILE A 98 -8.69 19.21 8.22
N SER A 99 -9.69 20.05 7.92
CA SER A 99 -11.12 19.66 7.95
C SER A 99 -11.56 18.88 6.71
N SER A 100 -10.78 18.96 5.63
CA SER A 100 -10.98 18.17 4.43
C SER A 100 -10.25 16.82 4.57
N PRO A 101 -10.63 15.75 3.85
CA PRO A 101 -9.85 14.52 3.80
C PRO A 101 -8.40 14.74 3.34
N ALA A 102 -7.54 13.76 3.59
CA ALA A 102 -6.23 13.70 2.94
C ALA A 102 -6.39 13.39 1.45
N ASP A 103 -5.33 13.56 0.67
CA ASP A 103 -5.33 13.11 -0.71
C ASP A 103 -5.34 11.58 -0.77
N ALA A 104 -5.82 11.08 -1.90
CA ALA A 104 -5.82 9.69 -2.26
C ALA A 104 -5.29 9.53 -3.68
N ILE A 105 -4.90 8.30 -4.00
CA ILE A 105 -4.48 7.94 -5.35
C ILE A 105 -5.11 6.61 -5.72
N THR A 106 -5.72 6.56 -6.89
CA THR A 106 -6.18 5.30 -7.48
C THR A 106 -5.21 4.89 -8.57
N ILE A 107 -4.81 3.62 -8.55
CA ILE A 107 -3.81 3.06 -9.44
C ILE A 107 -4.40 1.82 -10.10
N VAL A 108 -4.35 1.76 -11.42
CA VAL A 108 -4.85 0.63 -12.20
C VAL A 108 -3.70 -0.25 -12.69
N GLY A 109 -3.84 -1.56 -12.56
CA GLY A 109 -2.85 -2.50 -13.08
C GLY A 109 -3.06 -3.96 -12.66
N GLY A 110 -2.21 -4.82 -13.21
CA GLY A 110 -2.18 -6.26 -12.95
C GLY A 110 -1.40 -6.61 -11.69
N PHE A 111 -2.00 -6.38 -10.51
CA PHE A 111 -1.30 -6.59 -9.24
C PHE A 111 -1.31 -8.03 -8.74
N ARG A 112 -2.22 -8.87 -9.24
CA ARG A 112 -2.43 -10.23 -8.75
C ARG A 112 -2.43 -11.23 -9.88
N ARG A 113 -1.70 -12.32 -9.69
CA ARG A 113 -1.78 -13.49 -10.57
C ARG A 113 -3.03 -14.29 -10.24
N VAL A 114 -3.75 -14.67 -11.27
CA VAL A 114 -4.92 -15.55 -11.23
C VAL A 114 -4.48 -16.99 -11.41
N GLY A 115 -3.68 -17.25 -12.45
CA GLY A 115 -3.27 -18.59 -12.78
C GLY A 115 -2.56 -18.67 -14.12
N GLU A 116 -2.84 -19.75 -14.84
CA GLU A 116 -2.25 -20.03 -16.15
C GLU A 116 -3.32 -20.21 -17.22
N LEU A 117 -3.04 -19.67 -18.39
CA LEU A 117 -3.87 -19.80 -19.58
C LEU A 117 -3.73 -21.20 -20.19
N TRP A 118 -4.87 -21.82 -20.45
CA TRP A 118 -5.02 -23.11 -21.11
C TRP A 118 -6.13 -23.01 -22.19
N PRO A 119 -6.12 -23.85 -23.22
CA PRO A 119 -7.19 -23.84 -24.20
C PRO A 119 -8.46 -24.46 -23.60
N ALA A 120 -9.61 -24.14 -24.22
CA ALA A 120 -10.92 -24.66 -23.82
C ALA A 120 -10.93 -26.20 -23.72
N GLY A 121 -11.73 -26.72 -22.79
CA GLY A 121 -11.79 -28.14 -22.43
C GLY A 121 -10.65 -28.61 -21.52
N GLY A 122 -9.53 -27.88 -21.48
CA GLY A 122 -8.34 -28.26 -20.70
C GLY A 122 -7.74 -29.61 -21.11
N GLY A 123 -7.14 -30.30 -20.14
CA GLY A 123 -6.58 -31.65 -20.32
C GLY A 123 -5.10 -31.67 -20.70
N THR A 124 -4.61 -32.86 -21.03
CA THR A 124 -3.19 -33.08 -21.38
C THR A 124 -2.93 -32.67 -22.82
N ILE A 125 -2.05 -31.69 -23.02
CA ILE A 125 -1.68 -31.19 -24.35
C ILE A 125 -0.28 -31.67 -24.71
N ALA A 126 -0.09 -32.09 -25.96
CA ALA A 126 1.19 -32.53 -26.45
C ALA A 126 2.15 -31.33 -26.67
N CYS A 127 3.40 -31.50 -26.24
CA CYS A 127 4.49 -30.55 -26.41
C CYS A 127 5.71 -31.26 -27.06
N PRO A 128 6.50 -30.58 -27.92
CA PRO A 128 6.39 -29.16 -28.30
C PRO A 128 5.26 -28.90 -29.31
N GLY A 129 4.77 -27.66 -29.34
CA GLY A 129 3.72 -27.21 -30.27
C GLY A 129 2.33 -27.02 -29.64
N GLY A 130 2.18 -27.27 -28.34
CA GLY A 130 0.98 -26.88 -27.60
C GLY A 130 0.85 -25.36 -27.55
N VAL A 131 -0.30 -24.85 -27.98
CA VAL A 131 -0.62 -23.42 -27.98
C VAL A 131 -2.08 -23.23 -27.58
N VAL A 132 -2.38 -22.08 -26.98
CA VAL A 132 -3.73 -21.52 -27.02
C VAL A 132 -3.79 -20.66 -28.27
N PRO A 133 -4.62 -21.03 -29.27
CA PRO A 133 -4.56 -20.39 -30.56
C PRO A 133 -5.14 -18.97 -30.51
N MET A 134 -4.61 -18.11 -31.36
CA MET A 134 -5.25 -16.85 -31.78
C MET A 134 -6.68 -17.13 -32.24
N ASP A 135 -7.54 -16.12 -32.16
CA ASP A 135 -8.97 -16.22 -32.48
C ASP A 135 -9.78 -17.11 -31.52
N ALA A 136 -9.16 -17.71 -30.50
CA ALA A 136 -9.89 -18.38 -29.44
C ALA A 136 -10.70 -17.36 -28.64
N ASN A 137 -12.02 -17.57 -28.55
CA ASN A 137 -12.91 -16.76 -27.71
C ASN A 137 -13.37 -17.52 -26.44
N THR A 138 -12.93 -18.76 -26.30
CA THR A 138 -13.18 -19.61 -25.14
C THR A 138 -11.86 -20.20 -24.69
N ILE A 139 -11.55 -19.99 -23.41
CA ILE A 139 -10.30 -20.41 -22.79
C ILE A 139 -10.59 -21.18 -21.50
N ARG A 140 -9.55 -21.75 -20.90
CA ARG A 140 -9.59 -22.24 -19.53
C ARG A 140 -8.47 -21.60 -18.74
N ILE A 141 -8.70 -21.33 -17.46
CA ILE A 141 -7.66 -20.85 -16.56
C ILE A 141 -7.45 -21.87 -15.45
N VAL A 142 -6.21 -22.34 -15.31
CA VAL A 142 -5.81 -23.17 -14.18
C VAL A 142 -5.38 -22.23 -13.07
N TYR A 143 -6.22 -22.07 -12.06
CA TYR A 143 -5.94 -21.21 -10.91
C TYR A 143 -4.75 -21.75 -10.11
N THR A 144 -3.63 -21.03 -10.20
CA THR A 144 -2.40 -21.27 -9.44
C THR A 144 -1.95 -20.02 -8.69
N GLY A 145 -2.72 -18.93 -8.80
CA GLY A 145 -2.51 -17.68 -8.08
C GLY A 145 -3.43 -17.52 -6.88
N ASN A 146 -3.39 -16.32 -6.30
CA ASN A 146 -4.16 -15.97 -5.09
C ASN A 146 -5.41 -15.13 -5.42
N ALA A 147 -5.82 -15.07 -6.69
CA ALA A 147 -7.00 -14.35 -7.15
C ALA A 147 -7.88 -15.29 -7.97
N ALA A 148 -9.19 -15.13 -7.82
CA ALA A 148 -10.19 -15.80 -8.64
C ALA A 148 -10.96 -14.75 -9.44
N LEU A 149 -11.43 -15.14 -10.63
CA LEU A 149 -12.20 -14.28 -11.51
C LEU A 149 -13.69 -14.41 -11.22
N ASP A 150 -14.46 -13.42 -11.61
CA ASP A 150 -15.91 -13.49 -11.70
C ASP A 150 -16.40 -12.71 -12.94
N THR A 151 -17.70 -12.48 -13.01
CA THR A 151 -18.34 -11.76 -14.12
C THR A 151 -18.77 -10.33 -13.75
N VAL A 152 -18.38 -9.85 -12.56
CA VAL A 152 -18.82 -8.57 -12.00
C VAL A 152 -17.63 -7.65 -11.75
N ASP A 153 -16.88 -7.81 -10.66
CA ASP A 153 -15.79 -6.90 -10.28
C ASP A 153 -14.39 -7.44 -10.60
N ARG A 154 -14.25 -8.76 -10.84
CA ARG A 154 -12.97 -9.43 -11.14
C ARG A 154 -12.97 -10.08 -12.52
N ARG A 155 -13.40 -9.32 -13.52
CA ARG A 155 -13.56 -9.78 -14.91
C ARG A 155 -12.45 -9.33 -15.86
N PHE A 156 -11.68 -8.32 -15.51
CA PHE A 156 -10.61 -7.80 -16.36
C PHE A 156 -9.33 -8.60 -16.20
N ILE A 157 -8.79 -9.11 -17.29
CA ILE A 157 -7.60 -9.96 -17.28
C ILE A 157 -6.55 -9.47 -18.26
N SER A 158 -5.29 -9.76 -17.91
CA SER A 158 -4.17 -9.62 -18.83
C SER A 158 -3.41 -10.93 -18.93
N ILE A 159 -3.21 -11.38 -20.16
CA ILE A 159 -2.52 -12.62 -20.49
C ILE A 159 -1.07 -12.27 -20.85
N ASP A 160 -0.13 -12.81 -20.08
CA ASP A 160 1.31 -12.55 -20.20
C ASP A 160 1.71 -11.06 -20.06
N GLY A 161 0.79 -10.19 -19.62
CA GLY A 161 0.98 -8.74 -19.58
C GLY A 161 0.86 -8.05 -20.94
N ILE A 162 0.40 -8.76 -21.98
CA ILE A 162 0.37 -8.29 -23.37
C ILE A 162 -1.05 -8.10 -23.87
N ASP A 163 -1.91 -9.12 -23.69
CA ASP A 163 -3.26 -9.11 -24.25
C ASP A 163 -4.27 -8.87 -23.12
N PHE A 164 -5.09 -7.82 -23.27
CA PHE A 164 -6.09 -7.40 -22.30
C PHE A 164 -7.49 -7.75 -22.79
N LEU A 165 -8.21 -8.53 -21.99
CA LEU A 165 -9.55 -9.01 -22.30
C LEU A 165 -10.45 -8.94 -21.06
N GLU A 166 -11.76 -9.04 -21.31
CA GLU A 166 -12.77 -9.14 -20.28
C GLU A 166 -13.41 -10.54 -20.29
N VAL A 167 -13.66 -11.07 -19.09
CA VAL A 167 -14.48 -12.27 -18.92
C VAL A 167 -15.94 -11.91 -19.15
N SER A 168 -16.47 -12.30 -20.31
CA SER A 168 -17.87 -12.09 -20.69
C SER A 168 -18.81 -13.04 -19.95
N SER A 169 -18.42 -14.32 -19.81
CA SER A 169 -19.18 -15.29 -19.03
C SER A 169 -18.34 -16.48 -18.59
N CYS A 170 -18.74 -17.10 -17.49
CA CYS A 170 -18.16 -18.33 -16.97
C CYS A 170 -19.20 -19.06 -16.11
N THR A 171 -18.99 -20.35 -15.86
CA THR A 171 -19.76 -21.08 -14.84
C THR A 171 -19.25 -20.67 -13.46
N LEU A 172 -20.14 -20.17 -12.59
CA LEU A 172 -19.78 -19.80 -11.23
C LEU A 172 -19.81 -20.99 -10.28
N ASP A 173 -18.87 -21.04 -9.34
CA ASP A 173 -18.81 -21.99 -8.25
C ASP A 173 -19.67 -21.54 -7.05
N GLY A 174 -19.58 -22.27 -5.93
CA GLY A 174 -20.34 -21.95 -4.71
C GLY A 174 -19.96 -20.63 -4.03
N ASN A 175 -18.81 -20.04 -4.39
CA ASN A 175 -18.33 -18.76 -3.88
C ASN A 175 -18.67 -17.59 -4.82
N GLY A 176 -19.24 -17.85 -5.99
CA GLY A 176 -19.50 -16.84 -7.01
C GLY A 176 -18.28 -16.53 -7.88
N ASP A 177 -17.24 -17.38 -7.84
CA ASP A 177 -16.05 -17.28 -8.68
C ASP A 177 -16.20 -18.14 -9.94
N CYS A 178 -15.54 -17.79 -11.04
CA CYS A 178 -15.47 -18.63 -12.22
C CYS A 178 -14.79 -19.97 -11.89
N ASP A 179 -15.51 -21.08 -12.07
CA ASP A 179 -15.06 -22.44 -11.74
C ASP A 179 -13.85 -22.85 -12.60
N ALA A 180 -12.78 -23.27 -11.92
CA ALA A 180 -11.53 -23.78 -12.50
C ALA A 180 -11.71 -24.93 -13.50
N ASN A 181 -12.80 -25.70 -13.39
CA ASN A 181 -13.05 -26.88 -14.20
C ASN A 181 -13.88 -26.59 -15.46
N ASN A 182 -14.33 -25.35 -15.62
CA ASN A 182 -15.16 -24.92 -16.73
C ASN A 182 -14.42 -23.90 -17.60
N ASP A 183 -14.91 -23.77 -18.83
CA ASP A 183 -14.34 -22.81 -19.77
C ASP A 183 -14.90 -21.42 -19.51
N ILE A 184 -14.09 -20.42 -19.82
CA ILE A 184 -14.36 -18.99 -19.69
C ILE A 184 -14.52 -18.44 -21.10
N SER A 185 -15.60 -17.69 -21.33
CA SER A 185 -15.82 -16.97 -22.58
C SER A 185 -15.35 -15.52 -22.43
N LEU A 186 -14.57 -15.07 -23.41
CA LEU A 186 -14.02 -13.73 -23.46
C LEU A 186 -14.97 -12.78 -24.20
N ASP A 187 -14.81 -11.48 -24.00
CA ASP A 187 -15.53 -10.43 -24.72
C ASP A 187 -15.15 -10.40 -26.21
N ARG A 188 -13.89 -10.74 -26.50
CA ARG A 188 -13.31 -10.78 -27.85
C ARG A 188 -12.27 -11.90 -27.97
N PRO A 189 -11.98 -12.37 -29.20
CA PRO A 189 -10.95 -13.36 -29.43
C PRO A 189 -9.56 -12.90 -28.99
N LEU A 190 -8.70 -13.86 -28.63
CA LEU A 190 -7.27 -13.63 -28.41
C LEU A 190 -6.61 -13.06 -29.68
N LEU A 191 -5.76 -12.05 -29.49
CA LEU A 191 -5.09 -11.35 -30.59
C LEU A 191 -3.81 -12.04 -31.08
N GLN A 192 -3.35 -13.08 -30.38
CA GLN A 192 -2.14 -13.83 -30.71
C GLN A 192 -2.16 -15.25 -30.15
N ASP A 193 -1.25 -16.09 -30.66
CA ASP A 193 -1.00 -17.42 -30.11
C ASP A 193 -0.23 -17.33 -28.79
N PHE A 194 -0.64 -18.13 -27.81
CA PHE A 194 0.04 -18.25 -26.53
C PHE A 194 0.65 -19.64 -26.36
N PRO A 195 1.98 -19.78 -26.38
CA PRO A 195 2.63 -21.09 -26.31
C PRO A 195 2.55 -21.69 -24.90
N LEU A 196 2.28 -22.99 -24.87
CA LEU A 196 2.43 -23.83 -23.69
C LEU A 196 3.83 -24.43 -23.68
N LEU A 197 4.36 -24.67 -22.48
CA LEU A 197 5.70 -25.23 -22.30
C LEU A 197 5.62 -26.60 -21.62
N ASP A 198 6.61 -27.43 -21.93
CA ASP A 198 6.97 -28.64 -21.18
C ASP A 198 8.30 -28.37 -20.47
N THR A 199 8.25 -28.27 -19.15
CA THR A 199 9.44 -28.08 -18.30
C THR A 199 9.97 -29.41 -17.72
N GLY A 200 9.16 -30.47 -17.76
CA GLY A 200 9.47 -31.78 -17.20
C GLY A 200 10.03 -32.81 -18.19
N GLY A 201 10.09 -32.50 -19.49
CA GLY A 201 10.58 -33.41 -20.54
C GLY A 201 9.62 -34.57 -20.80
N SER A 202 8.35 -34.42 -20.43
CA SER A 202 7.34 -35.47 -20.47
C SER A 202 6.60 -35.56 -21.81
N THR A 203 6.92 -34.68 -22.76
CA THR A 203 6.19 -34.44 -24.02
C THR A 203 4.73 -34.00 -23.83
N ALA A 204 4.34 -33.74 -22.58
CA ALA A 204 3.09 -33.10 -22.21
C ALA A 204 3.40 -31.69 -21.70
N CYS A 205 2.62 -30.72 -22.15
CA CYS A 205 2.72 -29.36 -21.65
C CYS A 205 2.28 -29.35 -20.17
N ASP A 206 3.03 -28.65 -19.33
CA ASP A 206 2.82 -28.55 -17.89
C ASP A 206 2.78 -27.10 -17.39
N VAL A 207 3.11 -26.13 -18.25
CA VAL A 207 3.12 -24.70 -17.92
C VAL A 207 2.40 -23.88 -18.99
N GLY A 208 1.37 -23.14 -18.59
CA GLY A 208 0.68 -22.15 -19.41
C GLY A 208 1.24 -20.73 -19.25
N ARG A 209 0.67 -19.77 -19.99
CA ARG A 209 1.02 -18.34 -19.83
C ARG A 209 0.41 -17.77 -18.56
N PRO A 210 1.10 -16.90 -17.81
CA PRO A 210 0.53 -16.30 -16.62
C PRO A 210 -0.65 -15.38 -16.97
N VAL A 211 -1.74 -15.49 -16.21
CA VAL A 211 -2.89 -14.58 -16.29
C VAL A 211 -2.94 -13.73 -15.04
N TYR A 212 -3.02 -12.41 -15.24
CA TYR A 212 -3.11 -11.41 -14.18
C TYR A 212 -4.52 -10.82 -14.13
N LEU A 213 -5.02 -10.59 -12.93
CA LEU A 213 -6.23 -9.82 -12.68
C LEU A 213 -5.87 -8.34 -12.74
N ILE A 214 -6.56 -7.60 -13.61
CA ILE A 214 -6.44 -6.15 -13.67
C ILE A 214 -7.49 -5.55 -12.75
N GLU A 215 -7.05 -4.73 -11.80
CA GLU A 215 -7.91 -4.08 -10.82
C GLU A 215 -7.43 -2.67 -10.50
N ASP A 216 -8.33 -1.83 -10.01
CA ASP A 216 -8.03 -0.56 -9.38
C ASP A 216 -7.66 -0.76 -7.91
N VAL A 217 -6.63 -0.04 -7.48
CA VAL A 217 -6.14 -0.02 -6.11
C VAL A 217 -6.06 1.42 -5.64
N THR A 218 -6.87 1.76 -4.65
CA THR A 218 -6.92 3.08 -4.04
C THR A 218 -6.12 3.08 -2.73
N PHE A 219 -5.22 4.05 -2.57
CA PHE A 219 -4.58 4.37 -1.30
C PHE A 219 -5.15 5.66 -0.76
N CYS A 220 -5.61 5.64 0.49
CA CYS A 220 -6.22 6.78 1.15
C CYS A 220 -6.07 6.67 2.67
N VAL A 221 -6.29 7.78 3.38
CA VAL A 221 -6.29 7.81 4.85
C VAL A 221 -7.70 8.04 5.35
N ASP A 222 -8.17 7.17 6.25
CA ASP A 222 -9.50 7.31 6.85
C ASP A 222 -9.52 8.34 7.99
N ALA A 223 -10.73 8.68 8.47
CA ALA A 223 -10.92 9.64 9.55
C ALA A 223 -10.26 9.22 10.89
N ASN A 224 -9.85 7.95 11.04
CA ASN A 224 -9.16 7.45 12.22
C ASN A 224 -7.64 7.44 12.04
N SER A 225 -7.10 8.16 11.04
CA SER A 225 -5.67 8.18 10.74
C SER A 225 -5.12 6.80 10.35
N THR A 226 -5.93 5.99 9.66
CA THR A 226 -5.50 4.69 9.14
C THR A 226 -5.30 4.77 7.64
N LEU A 227 -4.09 4.50 7.19
CA LEU A 227 -3.79 4.32 5.77
C LEU A 227 -4.33 2.97 5.32
N ARG A 228 -5.15 3.01 4.29
CA ARG A 228 -5.76 1.82 3.70
C ARG A 228 -5.32 1.63 2.27
N ARG A 229 -5.30 0.36 1.86
CA ARG A 229 -5.27 -0.06 0.47
C ARG A 229 -6.59 -0.75 0.18
N ILE A 230 -7.39 -0.14 -0.66
CA ILE A 230 -8.69 -0.66 -1.06
C ILE A 230 -8.58 -1.10 -2.51
N ARG A 231 -8.89 -2.35 -2.78
CA ARG A 231 -8.99 -2.86 -4.15
C ARG A 231 -10.43 -2.94 -4.55
N ARG A 232 -10.72 -2.45 -5.76
CA ARG A 232 -12.04 -2.46 -6.39
C ARG A 232 -13.04 -1.62 -5.60
N ASN A 233 -13.71 -0.69 -6.26
CA ASN A 233 -14.87 0.03 -5.69
C ASN A 233 -14.57 0.76 -4.36
N ALA A 234 -13.50 1.56 -4.30
CA ALA A 234 -13.26 2.38 -3.12
C ALA A 234 -14.28 3.54 -3.01
N ASP A 235 -14.87 3.70 -1.83
CA ASP A 235 -15.48 4.97 -1.41
C ASP A 235 -14.36 5.90 -0.95
N ILE A 236 -13.90 6.74 -1.87
CA ILE A 236 -12.79 7.66 -1.64
C ILE A 236 -13.15 8.72 -0.58
N THR A 237 -14.43 9.07 -0.44
CA THR A 237 -14.88 10.10 0.52
C THR A 237 -14.62 9.66 1.96
N ASN A 238 -14.91 8.39 2.24
CA ASN A 238 -14.74 7.82 3.58
C ASN A 238 -13.45 7.01 3.71
N CYS A 239 -12.68 6.88 2.64
CA CYS A 239 -11.57 5.93 2.53
C CYS A 239 -11.98 4.53 3.00
N ALA A 240 -13.03 3.98 2.39
CA ALA A 240 -13.58 2.68 2.76
C ALA A 240 -13.87 1.82 1.54
N GLY A 241 -13.71 0.50 1.67
CA GLY A 241 -14.23 -0.43 0.66
C GLY A 241 -15.76 -0.54 0.76
N ILE A 242 -16.42 -0.72 -0.38
CA ILE A 242 -17.85 -1.08 -0.44
C ILE A 242 -18.00 -2.59 -0.69
N ALA A 243 -19.20 -3.06 -1.01
CA ALA A 243 -19.43 -4.49 -1.28
C ALA A 243 -18.52 -4.99 -2.43
N GLY A 244 -17.80 -6.09 -2.18
CA GLY A 244 -16.85 -6.70 -3.12
C GLY A 244 -15.41 -6.17 -3.02
N SER A 245 -15.18 -5.07 -2.31
CA SER A 245 -13.83 -4.50 -2.14
C SER A 245 -12.96 -5.32 -1.19
N ASP A 246 -11.69 -5.48 -1.54
CA ASP A 246 -10.67 -5.95 -0.59
C ASP A 246 -10.07 -4.72 0.14
N ASN A 247 -10.36 -4.57 1.43
CA ASN A 247 -9.92 -3.41 2.23
C ASN A 247 -8.85 -3.83 3.24
N ASP A 248 -7.59 -3.49 2.95
CA ASP A 248 -6.44 -3.78 3.81
C ASP A 248 -6.00 -2.55 4.60
N VAL A 249 -5.72 -2.73 5.90
CA VAL A 249 -5.03 -1.73 6.71
C VAL A 249 -3.52 -1.85 6.48
N ILE A 250 -2.89 -0.75 6.08
CA ILE A 250 -1.45 -0.71 5.74
C ILE A 250 -0.63 -0.14 6.89
N ALA A 251 -1.08 0.99 7.42
CA ALA A 251 -0.42 1.67 8.51
C ALA A 251 -1.44 2.41 9.37
N GLU A 252 -1.17 2.48 10.66
CA GLU A 252 -1.95 3.25 11.62
C GLU A 252 -1.19 4.54 12.00
N ASN A 253 -1.93 5.51 12.54
CA ASN A 253 -1.41 6.81 12.95
C ASN A 253 -0.77 7.61 11.80
N ILE A 254 -1.32 7.47 10.59
CA ILE A 254 -1.01 8.33 9.46
C ILE A 254 -2.01 9.49 9.50
N GLU A 255 -1.54 10.68 9.87
CA GLU A 255 -2.38 11.87 9.95
C GLU A 255 -2.60 12.54 8.60
N ASP A 256 -1.65 12.37 7.67
CA ASP A 256 -1.78 12.90 6.33
C ASP A 256 -1.10 12.05 5.27
N LEU A 257 -1.69 12.08 4.08
CA LEU A 257 -1.18 11.55 2.84
C LEU A 257 -1.43 12.59 1.76
N GLN A 258 -0.36 13.03 1.11
CA GLN A 258 -0.40 14.09 0.11
C GLN A 258 0.42 13.67 -1.10
N PHE A 259 -0.05 14.04 -2.28
CA PHE A 259 0.62 13.72 -3.53
C PHE A 259 0.88 14.97 -4.35
N ALA A 260 2.00 14.97 -5.06
CA ALA A 260 2.27 15.94 -6.11
C ALA A 260 2.81 15.22 -7.33
N TYR A 261 2.48 15.74 -8.51
CA TYR A 261 2.63 15.07 -9.78
C TYR A 261 3.54 15.88 -10.69
N ALA A 262 4.49 15.20 -11.34
CA ALA A 262 5.26 15.78 -12.42
C ALA A 262 4.76 15.18 -13.74
N VAL A 263 4.49 16.05 -14.72
CA VAL A 263 3.77 15.69 -15.94
C VAL A 263 4.63 15.93 -17.19
N ASP A 264 4.25 15.27 -18.27
CA ASP A 264 4.73 15.41 -19.64
C ASP A 264 3.62 16.08 -20.47
N ALA A 265 3.45 17.39 -20.28
CA ALA A 265 2.34 18.15 -20.86
C ALA A 265 2.51 18.41 -22.36
N ASN A 266 3.73 18.28 -22.89
CA ASN A 266 4.03 18.43 -24.31
C ASN A 266 4.09 17.09 -25.08
N ASN A 267 3.93 15.96 -24.37
CA ASN A 267 3.91 14.59 -24.92
C ASN A 267 5.24 14.18 -25.59
N ASP A 268 6.38 14.70 -25.14
CA ASP A 268 7.71 14.36 -25.65
C ASP A 268 8.39 13.19 -24.90
N GLY A 269 7.69 12.63 -23.90
CA GLY A 269 8.16 11.51 -23.09
C GLY A 269 9.07 11.93 -21.93
N GLN A 270 9.24 13.23 -21.69
CA GLN A 270 10.03 13.76 -20.57
C GLN A 270 9.15 14.55 -19.61
N ILE A 271 9.62 14.67 -18.37
CA ILE A 271 8.97 15.54 -17.40
C ILE A 271 9.24 16.98 -17.81
N ASP A 272 8.18 17.77 -17.91
CA ASP A 272 8.27 19.19 -18.21
C ASP A 272 8.74 20.00 -17.00
N ASP A 273 9.62 20.96 -17.27
CA ASP A 273 10.01 22.03 -16.34
C ASP A 273 8.92 23.12 -16.34
N LEU A 274 7.96 22.98 -15.43
CA LEU A 274 6.78 23.84 -15.37
C LEU A 274 7.12 25.25 -14.88
N ASN A 275 8.20 25.41 -14.11
CA ASN A 275 8.59 26.71 -13.58
C ASN A 275 9.68 27.43 -14.43
N SER A 276 10.13 26.78 -15.50
CA SER A 276 11.08 27.30 -16.49
C SER A 276 12.44 27.71 -15.91
N ASN A 277 12.91 27.02 -14.87
CA ASN A 277 14.23 27.29 -14.25
C ASN A 277 15.35 26.35 -14.76
N ASN A 278 15.04 25.52 -15.75
CA ASN A 278 15.88 24.50 -16.36
C ASN A 278 16.38 23.41 -15.40
N MET A 279 15.67 23.17 -14.29
CA MET A 279 16.00 22.13 -13.32
C MET A 279 14.72 21.43 -12.85
N LEU A 280 14.72 20.09 -12.87
CA LEU A 280 13.63 19.33 -12.25
C LEU A 280 13.71 19.44 -10.72
N ASP A 281 12.84 20.25 -10.12
CA ASP A 281 12.86 20.57 -8.70
C ASP A 281 11.47 20.58 -8.02
N GLY A 282 11.36 21.27 -6.88
CA GLY A 282 10.13 21.42 -6.12
C GLY A 282 8.97 22.01 -6.92
N GLY A 283 9.26 22.98 -7.79
CA GLY A 283 8.28 23.80 -8.49
C GLY A 283 7.69 23.17 -9.75
N ASP A 284 8.19 22.00 -10.16
CA ASP A 284 7.67 21.24 -11.31
C ASP A 284 6.59 20.23 -10.93
N PHE A 285 6.29 20.16 -9.63
CA PHE A 285 5.28 19.26 -9.10
C PHE A 285 4.00 20.04 -8.84
N ILE A 286 2.91 19.53 -9.36
CA ILE A 286 1.58 20.12 -9.27
C ILE A 286 0.65 19.22 -8.46
N ASN A 287 -0.36 19.80 -7.84
CA ASN A 287 -1.40 19.03 -7.15
C ASN A 287 -2.25 18.28 -8.17
N GLY A 288 -2.93 17.22 -7.75
CA GLY A 288 -3.79 16.42 -8.62
C GLY A 288 -4.88 17.25 -9.31
N SER A 289 -5.43 18.25 -8.61
CA SER A 289 -6.44 19.17 -9.17
C SER A 289 -5.94 20.05 -10.32
N ALA A 290 -4.62 20.20 -10.47
CA ALA A 290 -4.00 20.97 -11.54
C ALA A 290 -3.51 20.11 -12.72
N VAL A 291 -3.59 18.79 -12.60
CA VAL A 291 -3.29 17.87 -13.71
C VAL A 291 -4.42 17.99 -14.74
N ILE A 292 -4.06 18.32 -15.98
CA ILE A 292 -5.03 18.49 -17.08
C ILE A 292 -5.41 17.13 -17.68
N ASN A 293 -4.43 16.26 -17.82
CA ASN A 293 -4.59 14.91 -18.33
C ASN A 293 -3.76 13.95 -17.48
N ASP A 294 -4.42 13.01 -16.81
CA ASP A 294 -3.75 12.09 -15.89
C ASP A 294 -2.81 11.12 -16.62
N ALA A 295 -2.98 10.92 -17.94
CA ALA A 295 -2.07 10.13 -18.76
C ALA A 295 -0.67 10.77 -18.89
N ASP A 296 -0.56 12.07 -18.63
CA ASP A 296 0.70 12.81 -18.73
C ASP A 296 1.55 12.66 -17.46
N ILE A 297 1.01 12.08 -16.38
CA ILE A 297 1.73 11.92 -15.10
C ILE A 297 2.91 10.98 -15.28
N ARG A 298 4.15 11.45 -15.08
CA ARG A 298 5.38 10.64 -15.20
C ARG A 298 6.04 10.28 -13.89
N ALA A 299 5.94 11.16 -12.90
CA ALA A 299 6.48 10.94 -11.56
C ALA A 299 5.54 11.46 -10.49
N ILE A 300 5.59 10.81 -9.33
CA ILE A 300 4.73 11.10 -8.19
C ILE A 300 5.62 11.28 -6.98
N ARG A 301 5.48 12.44 -6.35
CA ARG A 301 6.03 12.73 -5.02
C ARG A 301 4.98 12.38 -4.00
N ILE A 302 5.34 11.50 -3.08
CA ILE A 302 4.47 11.04 -1.99
C ILE A 302 4.95 11.70 -0.71
N ASN A 303 4.02 12.25 0.04
CA ASN A 303 4.26 12.85 1.34
C ASN A 303 3.37 12.20 2.37
N ILE A 304 3.97 11.73 3.47
CA ILE A 304 3.25 11.09 4.57
C ILE A 304 3.63 11.80 5.87
N LEU A 305 2.61 12.23 6.62
CA LEU A 305 2.75 12.72 7.98
C LEU A 305 2.27 11.64 8.95
N ALA A 306 3.19 11.04 9.68
CA ALA A 306 2.89 10.02 10.69
C ALA A 306 3.04 10.58 12.10
N ARG A 307 2.20 10.10 13.02
CA ARG A 307 2.19 10.44 14.45
C ARG A 307 2.54 9.23 15.31
N ALA A 308 3.12 9.46 16.47
CA ALA A 308 3.28 8.46 17.52
C ALA A 308 1.91 7.88 17.95
N ALA A 309 1.84 6.58 18.23
CA ALA A 309 0.63 5.98 18.82
C ALA A 309 0.41 6.41 20.27
N ARG A 310 1.48 6.74 21.00
CA ARG A 310 1.45 7.12 22.42
C ARG A 310 1.97 8.54 22.64
N PRO A 311 1.38 9.30 23.58
CA PRO A 311 1.90 10.60 23.97
C PRO A 311 3.24 10.45 24.72
N ASP A 312 4.13 11.41 24.53
CA ASP A 312 5.40 11.52 25.26
C ASP A 312 5.31 12.67 26.26
N VAL A 313 5.43 12.35 27.55
CA VAL A 313 5.35 13.33 28.65
C VAL A 313 6.43 14.40 28.55
N ASN A 314 7.60 14.09 27.96
CA ASN A 314 8.65 15.09 27.72
C ASN A 314 8.37 15.94 26.47
N TYR A 315 7.35 15.58 25.70
CA TYR A 315 6.86 16.27 24.50
C TYR A 315 5.53 16.99 24.79
N ALA A 316 5.17 17.19 26.06
CA ALA A 316 3.87 17.71 26.44
C ALA A 316 3.64 19.14 25.95
N GLY A 317 2.55 19.35 25.21
CA GLY A 317 2.22 20.63 24.58
C GLY A 317 3.16 21.07 23.45
N LEU A 318 4.06 20.19 22.99
CA LEU A 318 5.07 20.49 21.97
C LEU A 318 4.72 19.92 20.59
N GLY A 319 3.44 19.64 20.31
CA GLY A 319 2.91 19.16 19.03
C GLY A 319 3.34 19.97 17.78
N LEU A 320 2.40 20.32 16.92
CA LEU A 320 2.67 21.21 15.80
C LEU A 320 2.69 22.66 16.31
N VAL A 321 3.86 23.17 16.67
CA VAL A 321 3.99 24.55 17.22
C VAL A 321 3.55 25.62 16.21
N ASN A 322 3.81 25.38 14.92
CA ASN A 322 3.36 26.22 13.81
C ASN A 322 2.51 25.40 12.85
N PRO A 323 1.60 26.04 12.09
CA PRO A 323 0.94 25.38 10.98
C PRO A 323 1.97 24.80 10.01
N LEU A 324 1.70 23.59 9.52
CA LEU A 324 2.56 22.87 8.57
C LEU A 324 1.78 22.65 7.29
N THR A 325 2.21 23.25 6.20
CA THR A 325 1.66 22.98 4.87
C THR A 325 2.49 21.90 4.19
N ILE A 326 1.83 20.84 3.76
CA ILE A 326 2.41 19.75 2.96
C ILE A 326 1.65 19.76 1.64
N GLU A 327 2.37 20.02 0.54
CA GLU A 327 1.77 20.24 -0.78
C GLU A 327 0.62 21.28 -0.71
N ASN A 328 -0.63 20.88 -0.97
CA ASN A 328 -1.79 21.78 -0.96
C ASN A 328 -2.52 21.83 0.40
N ARG A 329 -2.20 20.96 1.36
CA ARG A 329 -2.95 20.84 2.61
C ARG A 329 -2.21 21.43 3.80
N THR A 330 -2.90 22.30 4.54
CA THR A 330 -2.35 22.95 5.73
C THR A 330 -2.88 22.32 7.02
N HIS A 331 -1.95 21.81 7.83
CA HIS A 331 -2.19 21.33 9.18
C HIS A 331 -2.19 22.49 10.17
N ALA A 332 -3.24 22.57 10.97
CA ALA A 332 -3.31 23.54 12.05
C ALA A 332 -2.25 23.23 13.13
N ALA A 333 -1.80 24.28 13.81
CA ALA A 333 -0.94 24.12 14.99
C ALA A 333 -1.67 23.32 16.09
N THR A 334 -0.98 22.40 16.74
CA THR A 334 -1.49 21.58 17.85
C THR A 334 -0.64 21.77 19.10
N SER A 335 -1.29 21.72 20.26
CA SER A 335 -0.63 21.74 21.58
C SER A 335 -0.74 20.37 22.27
N ASP A 336 -0.58 19.30 21.50
CA ASP A 336 -0.67 17.93 21.98
C ASP A 336 0.71 17.33 22.30
N ASP A 337 0.70 16.13 22.86
CA ASP A 337 1.89 15.49 23.44
C ASP A 337 2.50 14.45 22.48
N PHE A 338 2.12 14.51 21.19
CA PHE A 338 2.46 13.50 20.21
C PHE A 338 3.59 13.97 19.29
N ARG A 339 4.59 13.10 19.12
CA ARG A 339 5.64 13.28 18.11
C ARG A 339 5.07 13.00 16.73
N ARG A 340 5.48 13.81 15.76
CA ARG A 340 5.16 13.65 14.34
C ARG A 340 6.42 13.59 13.50
N ARG A 341 6.34 12.93 12.36
CA ARG A 341 7.40 12.96 11.35
C ARG A 341 6.82 12.99 9.96
N TRP A 342 7.29 13.95 9.18
CA TRP A 342 7.03 14.03 7.75
C TRP A 342 8.11 13.24 7.00
N TRP A 343 7.67 12.44 6.05
CA TRP A 343 8.49 11.69 5.11
C TRP A 343 8.03 12.00 3.69
N GLN A 344 9.02 12.16 2.80
CA GLN A 344 8.81 12.41 1.38
C GLN A 344 9.61 11.40 0.56
N THR A 345 9.03 10.91 -0.53
CA THR A 345 9.75 10.13 -1.55
C THR A 345 9.29 10.52 -2.95
N LEU A 346 10.16 10.34 -3.94
CA LEU A 346 9.85 10.55 -5.35
C LEU A 346 9.93 9.22 -6.08
N ILE A 347 8.86 8.88 -6.80
CA ILE A 347 8.76 7.64 -7.56
C ILE A 347 8.42 7.97 -9.01
N THR A 348 9.21 7.44 -9.93
CA THR A 348 8.88 7.41 -11.35
C THR A 348 8.12 6.13 -11.67
N MET A 349 7.15 6.22 -12.55
CA MET A 349 6.40 5.06 -13.03
C MET A 349 7.19 4.31 -14.11
N ARG A 350 6.90 3.01 -14.28
CA ARG A 350 7.61 2.15 -15.24
C ARG A 350 6.81 1.81 -16.49
N ASN A 351 5.50 1.57 -16.35
CA ASN A 351 4.65 1.14 -17.46
C ASN A 351 3.63 2.24 -17.74
N GLN A 352 4.04 3.23 -18.52
CA GLN A 352 3.29 4.46 -18.74
C GLN A 352 2.28 4.39 -19.90
N GLY A 353 2.34 3.35 -20.73
CA GLY A 353 1.64 3.34 -22.02
C GLY A 353 2.27 4.38 -22.96
N ASP A 354 2.90 3.91 -24.04
CA ASP A 354 3.35 4.78 -25.13
C ASP A 354 2.30 4.82 -26.25
#